data_AF-A0A8S0Q926-F1
#
_entry.id   AF-A0A8S0Q926-F1
#
_cell.length_a   1.000
_cell.length_b   1.000
_cell.length_c   1.000
_cell.angle_alpha   90.00
_cell.angle_beta   90.00
_cell.angle_gamma   90.00
#
_symmetry.space_group_name_H-M   'P 1'
#
loop_
_entity.id
_entity.type
_entity.pdbx_description
1 polymer ?
#
loop_
_entity_poly.entity_id
_entity_poly.type
_entity_poly.pdbx_seq_one_letter_code
_entity_poly.pdbx_strand_id
1 'polypeptide(L)'
;MDDMNTENCIRLGGTHVIPITSPELAQEFLKKQDSTFASRPDGISGRLSSNGYLTAALRPEGDQWKKMRKVLTSDVISPAKHRWLQDKRMVEADNLVRYVYNQCKNSSKDVGLVNVRIAAQHYCGNVIRRLIFNKKSLIWTCIADYIPWFEIFDFDGYKRILKKAIV
;
A
#
# COMPACT_ATOMS: atom_id res chain seq x y z
N MET A 1 -8.75 -2.54 -32.58
CA MET A 1 -7.65 -3.07 -31.74
C MET A 1 -8.06 -4.48 -31.35
N ASP A 2 -8.32 -5.34 -32.35
CA ASP A 2 -9.24 -6.48 -32.18
C ASP A 2 -8.64 -7.84 -32.54
N ASP A 3 -7.33 -7.93 -32.78
CA ASP A 3 -6.66 -9.20 -33.13
C ASP A 3 -5.48 -9.55 -32.20
N MET A 4 -5.59 -9.29 -30.90
CA MET A 4 -4.67 -9.90 -29.93
C MET A 4 -5.21 -11.25 -29.49
N ASN A 5 -5.12 -12.23 -30.38
CA ASN A 5 -5.27 -13.64 -30.04
C ASN A 5 -4.37 -13.97 -28.83
N THR A 6 -4.96 -14.74 -27.92
CA THR A 6 -4.83 -14.73 -26.46
C THR A 6 -3.52 -15.31 -25.88
N GLU A 7 -2.45 -15.48 -26.66
CA GLU A 7 -1.28 -16.29 -26.24
C GLU A 7 0.06 -15.77 -26.77
N ASN A 8 0.14 -14.50 -27.15
CA ASN A 8 1.36 -13.95 -27.74
C ASN A 8 2.36 -13.52 -26.65
N CYS A 9 3.38 -14.35 -26.44
CA CYS A 9 4.54 -13.99 -25.64
C CYS A 9 5.26 -12.77 -26.24
N ILE A 10 5.35 -11.69 -25.48
CA ILE A 10 6.06 -10.46 -25.84
C ILE A 10 7.46 -10.50 -25.26
N ARG A 11 8.48 -10.16 -26.06
CA ARG A 11 9.85 -10.00 -25.57
C ARG A 11 10.14 -8.53 -25.23
N LEU A 12 10.39 -8.25 -23.97
CA LEU A 12 10.86 -6.94 -23.48
C LEU A 12 12.34 -7.06 -23.13
N GLY A 13 13.20 -6.69 -24.09
CA GLY A 13 14.65 -6.89 -23.97
C GLY A 13 15.00 -8.38 -23.80
N GLY A 14 15.62 -8.72 -22.68
CA GLY A 14 15.98 -10.09 -22.32
C GLY A 14 14.86 -10.90 -21.64
N THR A 15 13.71 -10.30 -21.34
CA THR A 15 12.63 -10.94 -20.57
C THR A 15 11.42 -11.27 -21.44
N HIS A 16 10.86 -12.47 -21.26
CA HIS A 16 9.61 -12.89 -21.89
C HIS A 16 8.44 -12.52 -20.99
N VAL A 17 7.40 -11.89 -21.56
CA VAL A 17 6.20 -11.44 -20.87
C VAL A 17 5.00 -12.04 -21.56
N ILE A 18 4.20 -12.80 -20.82
CA ILE A 18 2.97 -13.40 -21.32
C ILE A 18 1.79 -12.62 -20.71
N PRO A 19 1.10 -11.77 -21.47
CA PRO A 19 -0.07 -11.06 -20.97
C PRO A 19 -1.24 -12.04 -20.85
N ILE A 20 -1.85 -12.11 -19.66
CA ILE A 20 -3.05 -12.91 -19.43
C ILE A 20 -4.27 -11.98 -19.49
N THR A 21 -5.11 -12.13 -20.52
CA THR A 21 -6.30 -11.29 -20.75
C THR A 21 -7.61 -12.03 -20.52
N SER A 22 -7.62 -13.37 -20.55
CA SER A 22 -8.80 -14.20 -20.26
C SER A 22 -8.95 -14.44 -18.75
N PRO A 23 -10.17 -14.32 -18.19
CA PRO A 23 -10.44 -14.62 -16.79
C PRO A 23 -10.27 -16.12 -16.46
N GLU A 24 -10.55 -17.01 -17.42
CA GLU A 24 -10.34 -18.46 -17.28
C GLU A 24 -8.85 -18.77 -17.08
N LEU A 25 -7.99 -18.19 -17.94
CA LEU A 25 -6.54 -18.30 -17.78
C LEU A 25 -6.07 -17.64 -16.48
N ALA A 26 -6.59 -16.46 -16.13
CA ALA A 26 -6.24 -15.83 -14.86
C ALA A 26 -6.57 -16.73 -13.64
N GLN A 27 -7.65 -17.51 -13.71
CA GLN A 27 -7.99 -18.48 -12.67
C GLN A 27 -6.99 -19.64 -12.59
N GLU A 28 -6.53 -20.16 -13.74
CA GLU A 28 -5.49 -21.20 -13.78
C GLU A 28 -4.22 -20.71 -13.09
N PHE A 29 -3.72 -19.52 -13.45
CA PHE A 29 -2.46 -18.99 -12.93
C PHE A 29 -2.56 -18.50 -11.48
N LEU A 30 -3.63 -17.80 -11.11
CA LEU A 30 -3.74 -17.13 -9.81
C LEU A 30 -4.41 -17.97 -8.73
N LYS A 31 -5.08 -19.08 -9.06
CA LYS A 31 -5.68 -19.98 -8.08
C LYS A 31 -5.15 -21.40 -8.14
N LYS A 32 -5.10 -22.02 -9.32
CA LYS A 32 -4.70 -23.43 -9.43
C LYS A 32 -3.19 -23.62 -9.38
N GLN A 33 -2.44 -22.68 -9.95
CA GLN A 33 -0.97 -22.69 -10.03
C GLN A 33 -0.36 -21.50 -9.27
N ASP A 34 -1.05 -21.00 -8.25
CA ASP A 34 -0.67 -19.79 -7.52
C ASP A 34 0.72 -19.91 -6.89
N SER A 35 1.08 -21.09 -6.35
CA SER A 35 2.41 -21.35 -5.78
C SER A 35 3.53 -21.22 -6.81
N THR A 36 3.29 -21.68 -8.04
CA THR A 36 4.28 -21.64 -9.13
C THR A 36 4.51 -20.21 -9.63
N PHE A 37 3.45 -19.41 -9.69
CA PHE A 37 3.48 -18.04 -10.19
C PHE A 37 3.46 -16.96 -9.09
N ALA A 38 3.68 -17.35 -7.83
CA ALA A 38 3.67 -16.44 -6.68
C ALA A 38 4.86 -15.47 -6.69
N SER A 39 6.00 -15.91 -7.21
CA SER A 39 7.23 -15.12 -7.25
C SER A 39 7.13 -13.92 -8.20
N ARG A 40 7.98 -12.91 -7.96
CA ARG A 40 8.09 -11.72 -8.81
C ARG A 40 9.42 -11.76 -9.57
N PRO A 41 9.46 -11.29 -10.83
CA PRO A 41 10.72 -11.17 -11.57
C PRO A 41 11.72 -10.30 -10.81
N ASP A 42 12.99 -10.72 -10.79
CA ASP A 42 14.05 -9.92 -10.21
C ASP A 42 14.34 -8.71 -11.12
N GLY A 43 14.22 -7.51 -10.55
CA GLY A 43 14.48 -6.27 -11.24
C GLY A 43 15.19 -5.29 -10.32
N ILE A 44 16.05 -4.44 -10.89
CA ILE A 44 16.81 -3.43 -10.14
C ILE A 44 15.87 -2.53 -9.33
N SER A 45 14.75 -2.12 -9.91
CA SER A 45 13.72 -1.31 -9.22
C SER A 45 13.13 -2.04 -8.01
N GLY A 46 12.83 -3.33 -8.16
CA GLY A 46 12.32 -4.19 -7.10
C GLY A 46 13.32 -4.30 -5.96
N ARG A 47 14.57 -4.61 -6.29
CA ARG A 47 15.68 -4.73 -5.32
C ARG A 47 15.93 -3.44 -4.55
N LEU A 48 16.01 -2.30 -5.23
CA LEU A 48 16.25 -1.00 -4.59
C LEU A 48 15.08 -0.58 -3.70
N SER A 49 13.85 -0.67 -4.21
CA SER A 49 12.65 -0.23 -3.48
C SER A 49 12.31 -1.11 -2.28
N SER A 50 12.79 -2.35 -2.27
CA SER A 50 12.55 -3.32 -1.19
C SER A 50 13.75 -3.52 -0.26
N ASN A 51 14.80 -2.71 -0.40
CA ASN A 51 16.06 -2.84 0.32
C ASN A 51 16.63 -4.27 0.24
N GLY A 52 16.74 -4.81 -0.97
CA GLY A 52 17.20 -6.18 -1.18
C GLY A 52 16.15 -7.24 -0.84
N TYR A 53 14.87 -7.00 -1.18
CA TYR A 53 13.77 -7.94 -0.99
C TYR A 53 13.45 -8.26 0.48
N LEU A 54 13.69 -7.30 1.37
CA LEU A 54 13.31 -7.40 2.77
C LEU A 54 11.83 -7.08 3.01
N THR A 55 11.16 -6.38 2.08
CA THR A 55 9.74 -6.02 2.21
C THR A 55 8.80 -7.14 1.77
N ALA A 56 7.65 -7.25 2.42
CA ALA A 56 6.68 -8.32 2.15
C ALA A 56 6.06 -8.27 0.73
N ALA A 57 6.06 -7.09 0.10
CA ALA A 57 5.36 -6.87 -1.18
C ALA A 57 6.14 -7.40 -2.39
N LEU A 58 7.48 -7.31 -2.35
CA LEU A 58 8.35 -7.61 -3.50
C LEU A 58 9.26 -8.81 -3.25
N ARG A 59 9.31 -9.35 -2.03
CA ARG A 59 10.12 -10.53 -1.74
C ARG A 59 9.67 -11.74 -2.56
N PRO A 60 10.60 -12.52 -3.15
CA PRO A 60 10.29 -13.78 -3.80
C PRO A 60 9.55 -14.75 -2.88
N GLU A 61 8.84 -15.70 -3.45
CA GLU A 61 8.11 -16.71 -2.68
C GLU A 61 9.08 -17.53 -1.81
N GLY A 62 8.62 -17.88 -0.61
CA GLY A 62 9.37 -18.63 0.38
C GLY A 62 8.72 -18.52 1.76
N ASP A 63 9.20 -19.31 2.72
CA ASP A 63 8.61 -19.41 4.05
C ASP A 63 8.54 -18.06 4.79
N GLN A 64 9.59 -17.26 4.65
CA GLN A 64 9.63 -15.92 5.23
C GLN A 64 8.58 -15.00 4.61
N TRP A 65 8.37 -15.06 3.29
CA TRP A 65 7.32 -14.29 2.62
C TRP A 65 5.93 -14.71 3.08
N LYS A 66 5.67 -16.03 3.18
CA LYS A 66 4.40 -16.59 3.71
C LYS A 66 4.14 -16.10 5.14
N LYS A 67 5.15 -16.13 6.00
CA LYS A 67 5.08 -15.65 7.38
C LYS A 67 4.73 -14.16 7.45
N MET A 68 5.44 -13.32 6.70
CA MET A 68 5.17 -11.88 6.65
C MET A 68 3.75 -11.59 6.14
N ARG A 69 3.29 -12.28 5.09
CA ARG A 69 1.91 -12.15 4.58
C ARG A 69 0.88 -12.53 5.64
N LYS A 70 1.10 -13.63 6.37
CA LYS A 70 0.21 -14.05 7.45
C LYS A 70 0.09 -12.99 8.54
N VAL A 71 1.22 -12.39 8.95
CA VAL A 71 1.24 -11.29 9.93
C VAL A 71 0.49 -10.07 9.40
N LEU A 72 0.73 -9.65 8.16
CA LEU A 72 0.01 -8.51 7.55
C LEU A 72 -1.50 -8.74 7.50
N THR A 73 -1.95 -9.89 7.02
CA THR A 73 -3.38 -10.19 6.89
C THR A 73 -4.08 -10.30 8.24
N SER A 74 -3.42 -10.84 9.26
CA SER A 74 -4.01 -11.04 10.59
C SER A 74 -3.97 -9.78 11.46
N ASP A 75 -2.83 -9.10 11.52
CA ASP A 75 -2.59 -8.04 12.49
C ASP A 75 -2.79 -6.62 11.90
N VAL A 76 -2.68 -6.45 10.57
CA VAL A 76 -2.74 -5.13 9.91
C VAL A 76 -4.00 -4.93 9.08
N ILE A 77 -4.35 -5.88 8.21
CA ILE A 77 -5.44 -5.75 7.22
C ILE A 77 -6.67 -6.59 7.62
N SER A 78 -6.74 -7.06 8.86
CA SER A 78 -7.88 -7.88 9.29
C SER A 78 -9.16 -7.07 9.45
N PRO A 79 -10.35 -7.68 9.29
CA PRO A 79 -11.63 -7.01 9.52
C PRO A 79 -11.75 -6.41 10.93
N ALA A 80 -11.16 -7.06 11.93
CA ALA A 80 -11.10 -6.56 13.29
C ALA A 80 -10.27 -5.26 13.37
N LYS A 81 -9.07 -5.24 12.76
CA LYS A 81 -8.23 -4.04 12.72
C LYS A 81 -8.89 -2.91 11.92
N HIS A 82 -9.56 -3.24 10.81
CA HIS A 82 -10.31 -2.28 10.02
C HIS A 82 -11.43 -1.60 10.84
N ARG A 83 -12.18 -2.35 11.65
CA ARG A 83 -13.19 -1.79 12.57
C ARG A 83 -12.55 -0.96 13.68
N TRP A 84 -11.49 -1.47 14.31
CA TRP A 84 -10.76 -0.74 15.37
C TRP A 84 -10.22 0.63 14.90
N LEU A 85 -9.87 0.74 13.62
CA LEU A 85 -9.36 1.97 13.00
C LEU A 85 -10.45 2.91 12.44
N GLN A 86 -11.73 2.59 12.62
CA GLN A 86 -12.83 3.34 12.01
C GLN A 86 -12.85 4.81 12.41
N ASP A 87 -12.74 5.11 13.71
CA ASP A 87 -12.79 6.48 14.20
C ASP A 87 -11.65 7.34 13.63
N LYS A 88 -10.46 6.75 13.51
CA LYS A 88 -9.30 7.42 12.89
C LYS A 88 -9.56 7.76 11.43
N ARG A 89 -10.26 6.89 10.67
CA ARG A 89 -10.65 7.18 9.27
C ARG A 89 -11.74 8.25 9.19
N MET A 90 -12.74 8.19 10.08
CA MET A 90 -13.82 9.18 10.13
C MET A 90 -13.27 10.59 10.36
N VAL A 91 -12.30 10.74 11.27
CA VAL A 91 -11.64 12.04 11.51
C VAL A 91 -10.97 12.59 10.25
N GLU A 92 -10.29 11.76 9.47
CA GLU A 92 -9.66 12.23 8.22
C GLU A 92 -10.68 12.50 7.11
N ALA A 93 -11.82 11.81 7.12
CA ALA A 93 -12.94 12.10 6.21
C ALA A 93 -13.56 13.47 6.53
N ASP A 94 -13.78 13.77 7.81
CA ASP A 94 -14.26 15.08 8.25
C ASP A 94 -13.27 16.20 7.88
N ASN A 95 -11.96 15.93 7.96
CA ASN A 95 -10.92 16.87 7.53
C ASN A 95 -10.98 17.14 6.02
N LEU A 96 -11.22 16.11 5.21
CA LEU A 96 -11.40 16.26 3.76
C LEU A 96 -12.64 17.12 3.46
N VAL A 97 -13.78 16.86 4.12
CA VAL A 97 -15.00 17.65 3.95
C VAL A 97 -14.75 19.10 4.32
N ARG A 98 -14.08 19.35 5.45
CA ARG A 98 -13.71 20.71 5.89
C ARG A 98 -12.78 21.40 4.89
N TYR A 99 -11.82 20.67 4.32
CA TYR A 99 -10.94 21.19 3.27
C TYR A 99 -11.73 21.63 2.05
N VAL A 100 -12.62 20.78 1.54
CA VAL A 100 -13.48 21.08 0.39
C VAL A 100 -14.38 22.28 0.69
N TYR A 101 -15.03 22.29 1.84
CA TYR A 101 -15.89 23.40 2.28
C TYR A 101 -15.14 24.73 2.32
N ASN A 102 -13.94 24.76 2.89
CA ASN A 102 -13.12 25.97 2.98
C ASN A 102 -12.66 26.45 1.60
N GLN A 103 -12.35 25.53 0.66
CA GLN A 103 -12.02 25.90 -0.71
C GLN A 103 -13.21 26.54 -1.44
N CYS A 104 -14.42 26.03 -1.20
CA CYS A 104 -15.62 26.63 -1.76
C CYS A 104 -15.92 28.01 -1.16
N LYS A 105 -15.76 28.15 0.16
CA LYS A 105 -16.04 29.40 0.89
C LYS A 105 -15.04 30.52 0.58
N ASN A 106 -13.77 30.19 0.43
CA ASN A 106 -12.70 31.19 0.23
C ASN A 106 -12.47 31.53 -1.25
N SER A 107 -13.29 31.00 -2.16
CA SER A 107 -13.18 31.32 -3.58
C SER A 107 -13.68 32.74 -3.85
N SER A 108 -12.83 33.57 -4.46
CA SER A 108 -13.19 34.93 -4.89
C SER A 108 -14.12 34.95 -6.11
N LYS A 109 -14.43 33.78 -6.69
CA LYS A 109 -15.36 33.60 -7.82
C LYS A 109 -16.65 32.94 -7.30
N ASP A 110 -17.77 33.24 -7.95
CA ASP A 110 -19.12 32.72 -7.63
C ASP A 110 -19.22 31.18 -7.51
N VAL A 111 -18.24 30.45 -8.05
CA VAL A 111 -18.18 28.98 -7.98
C VAL A 111 -16.81 28.54 -7.44
N GLY A 112 -16.83 27.88 -6.30
CA GLY A 112 -15.65 27.23 -5.71
C GLY A 112 -15.14 26.07 -6.57
N LEU A 113 -13.92 26.16 -7.07
CA LEU A 113 -13.28 25.10 -7.85
C LEU A 113 -12.41 24.21 -6.94
N VAL A 114 -12.67 22.91 -6.93
CA VAL A 114 -11.90 21.94 -6.15
C VAL A 114 -11.24 20.93 -7.08
N ASN A 115 -9.92 20.80 -6.98
CA ASN A 115 -9.18 19.75 -7.67
C ASN A 115 -9.31 18.42 -6.90
N VAL A 116 -10.15 17.52 -7.42
CA VAL A 116 -10.44 16.22 -6.80
C VAL A 116 -9.19 15.32 -6.73
N ARG A 117 -8.25 15.42 -7.69
CA ARG A 117 -7.00 14.64 -7.65
C ARG A 117 -6.18 14.99 -6.42
N ILE A 118 -6.00 16.28 -6.16
CA ILE A 118 -5.25 16.78 -5.00
C ILE A 118 -5.99 16.42 -3.70
N ALA A 119 -7.31 16.65 -3.65
CA ALA A 119 -8.13 16.30 -2.50
C ALA A 119 -8.04 14.80 -2.13
N ALA A 120 -8.15 13.91 -3.13
CA ALA A 120 -8.03 12.47 -2.94
C ALA A 120 -6.62 12.05 -2.48
N GLN A 121 -5.57 12.63 -3.08
CA GLN A 121 -4.18 12.36 -2.66
C GLN A 121 -3.93 12.75 -1.21
N HIS A 122 -4.40 13.93 -0.79
CA HIS A 122 -4.28 14.38 0.59
C HIS A 122 -5.03 13.46 1.56
N TYR A 123 -6.26 13.08 1.25
CA TYR A 123 -7.03 12.16 2.08
C TYR A 123 -6.34 10.79 2.22
N CYS A 124 -5.96 10.16 1.11
CA CYS A 124 -5.30 8.85 1.12
C CYS A 124 -3.99 8.88 1.92
N GLY A 125 -3.17 9.93 1.72
CA GLY A 125 -1.91 10.11 2.46
C GLY A 125 -2.13 10.33 3.96
N ASN A 126 -3.09 11.19 4.34
CA ASN A 126 -3.39 11.49 5.73
C ASN A 126 -4.00 10.29 6.45
N VAL A 127 -4.89 9.54 5.80
CA VAL A 127 -5.45 8.30 6.36
C VAL A 127 -4.33 7.32 6.66
N ILE A 128 -3.50 6.95 5.69
CA ILE A 128 -2.40 5.99 5.90
C ILE A 128 -1.50 6.45 7.05
N ARG A 129 -1.14 7.75 7.07
CA ARG A 129 -0.31 8.33 8.14
C ARG A 129 -0.95 8.24 9.52
N ARG A 130 -2.25 8.54 9.61
CA ARG A 130 -3.03 8.48 10.85
C ARG A 130 -3.19 7.04 11.34
N LEU A 131 -3.35 6.10 10.42
CA LEU A 131 -3.50 4.68 10.74
C LEU A 131 -2.19 4.04 11.22
N ILE A 132 -1.06 4.37 10.59
CA ILE A 132 0.25 3.76 10.89
C ILE A 132 0.97 4.46 12.05
N PHE A 133 0.99 5.80 12.07
CA PHE A 133 1.82 6.57 13.00
C PHE A 133 1.00 7.34 14.04
N ASN A 134 -0.33 7.29 13.97
CA ASN A 134 -1.23 8.11 14.77
C ASN A 134 -0.98 9.64 14.68
N LYS A 135 -0.24 10.11 13.65
CA LYS A 135 0.23 11.51 13.49
C LYS A 135 -0.40 12.20 12.27
N LYS A 136 -0.51 13.54 12.32
CA LYS A 136 -1.18 14.38 11.31
C LYS A 136 -0.26 15.17 10.34
N SER A 137 1.03 15.42 10.63
CA SER A 137 1.90 16.33 9.83
C SER A 137 3.25 15.71 9.46
N LEU A 138 3.72 15.95 8.21
CA LEU A 138 4.92 15.38 7.56
C LEU A 138 6.26 15.81 8.18
N ILE A 139 6.32 16.93 8.89
CA ILE A 139 7.58 17.48 9.42
C ILE A 139 8.24 16.53 10.44
N TRP A 140 7.45 15.71 11.15
CA TRP A 140 7.98 14.82 12.19
C TRP A 140 8.47 13.46 11.69
N THR A 141 8.11 13.01 10.48
CA THR A 141 8.62 11.74 9.95
C THR A 141 10.08 11.88 9.52
N CYS A 142 10.45 13.02 8.93
CA CYS A 142 11.84 13.31 8.59
C CYS A 142 12.72 13.52 9.84
N ILE A 143 12.15 13.78 11.02
CA ILE A 143 12.90 13.91 12.28
C ILE A 143 12.90 12.59 13.06
N ALA A 144 11.85 11.78 12.97
CA ALA A 144 11.80 10.47 13.63
C ALA A 144 12.81 9.46 13.04
N ASP A 145 13.12 9.58 11.75
CA ASP A 145 14.22 8.84 11.12
C ASP A 145 15.62 9.29 11.64
N TYR A 146 15.70 10.43 12.37
CA TYR A 146 16.93 11.02 12.93
C TYR A 146 17.01 11.01 14.47
N ILE A 147 15.95 10.60 15.19
CA ILE A 147 15.89 10.67 16.67
C ILE A 147 15.45 9.31 17.25
N PRO A 148 16.40 8.36 17.45
CA PRO A 148 16.12 6.97 17.82
C PRO A 148 15.51 6.76 19.22
N TRP A 149 15.46 7.76 20.10
CA TRP A 149 14.99 7.58 21.49
C TRP A 149 13.46 7.73 21.66
N PHE A 150 12.74 8.22 20.65
CA PHE A 150 11.25 8.26 20.69
C PHE A 150 10.60 6.90 20.36
N GLU A 151 11.41 5.90 20.08
CA GLU A 151 11.04 4.51 19.78
C GLU A 151 10.56 3.69 21.00
N ILE A 152 10.56 4.26 22.20
CA ILE A 152 10.27 3.52 23.45
C ILE A 152 8.76 3.25 23.65
N PHE A 153 7.90 4.00 22.97
CA PHE A 153 6.46 3.89 23.14
C PHE A 153 5.77 3.18 21.95
N ASP A 154 5.61 1.86 22.04
CA ASP A 154 4.88 1.02 21.07
C ASP A 154 3.34 1.11 21.26
N PHE A 155 2.78 2.32 21.30
CA PHE A 155 1.36 2.54 21.62
C PHE A 155 0.38 1.87 20.64
N ASP A 156 0.79 1.64 19.39
CA ASP A 156 -0.04 1.01 18.36
C ASP A 156 0.32 -0.49 18.13
N GLY A 157 1.31 -1.03 18.86
CA GLY A 157 1.75 -2.44 18.78
C GLY A 157 2.54 -2.79 17.50
N TYR A 158 3.03 -1.78 16.78
CA TYR A 158 3.73 -1.92 15.51
C TYR A 158 5.08 -2.64 15.67
N LYS A 159 5.83 -2.36 16.74
CA LYS A 159 7.10 -3.07 17.01
C LYS A 159 6.87 -4.53 17.35
N ARG A 160 5.79 -4.85 18.07
CA ARG A 160 5.38 -6.25 18.31
C ARG A 160 5.02 -6.99 17.02
N ILE A 161 4.32 -6.34 16.09
CA ILE A 161 3.97 -6.90 14.77
C ILE A 161 5.25 -7.13 13.94
N LEU A 162 6.17 -6.16 13.92
CA LEU A 162 7.45 -6.29 13.22
C LEU A 162 8.31 -7.42 13.79
N LYS A 163 8.39 -7.58 15.12
CA LYS A 163 9.10 -8.71 15.74
C LYS A 163 8.54 -10.07 15.31
N LYS A 164 7.21 -10.22 15.26
CA LYS A 164 6.56 -11.45 14.76
C LYS A 164 6.82 -11.72 13.27
N ALA A 165 7.06 -10.67 12.48
CA ALA A 165 7.35 -10.80 11.07
C ALA A 165 8.81 -11.16 10.79
N ILE A 166 9.75 -10.73 11.65
CA ILE A 166 11.20 -10.89 11.46
C ILE A 166 11.76 -12.15 12.13
N VAL A 167 11.27 -12.49 13.34
CA VAL A 167 11.66 -13.70 14.11
C VAL A 167 10.71 -14.82 13.80
#